data_AF-A0A924PIU0-F1
#
_entry.id   AF-A0A924PIU0-F1
#
_cell.length_a   1.000
_cell.length_b   1.000
_cell.length_c   1.000
_cell.angle_alpha   90.00
_cell.angle_beta   90.00
_cell.angle_gamma   90.00
#
_symmetry.space_group_name_H-M   'P 1'
#
loop_
_entity.id
_entity.type
_entity.pdbx_description
1 polymer ?
#
loop_
_entity_poly.entity_id
_entity_poly.type
_entity_poly.pdbx_seq_one_letter_code
_entity_poly.pdbx_strand_id
1 'polypeptide(L)'
;MCLAIAGLLIAHTASAYATKKSEQSKQSLNDVQERLESLKKELDNSQEAHKDAADALKESELAISIANKKLFDINHQQQQNKKTLTQLQADSFAANQSLSQQQKLLSSQLYEQYIHGEQSYVQMILQSEHPSAIARDLHYFSYIAKARAALINKMQGNLTKINKLNDQTASALKEVAELKQKKIEERQALQTQKLAKSKVVSTLSQKIAAQRGEIKKLSHDEKRLSELVERLARIIPPPAKKIPPKKVASAKNITSQKNNTSDSTENNKPSKEIVANNDTLSNNTTPSNEFAGANFAALKGKLRLPVRGNVTNRFGASREDSGISWKGLFISANEGAEVKSVANGRVVFADWLRGFGNLIIVDHGDGYMSLYGNNQAVLKQVGDTVRAGDAIASVGNSGGNESNGLYYELRRQSRPFDPLSWSNVN
;
A
#
# COMPACT_ATOMS: atom_id res chain seq x y z
N MET A 1 6.15 93.21 1.78
CA MET A 1 7.00 92.50 0.80
C MET A 1 7.50 91.18 1.40
N CYS A 2 6.59 90.27 1.82
CA CYS A 2 6.97 89.15 2.72
C CYS A 2 6.45 87.76 2.33
N LEU A 3 5.61 87.63 1.29
CA LEU A 3 4.90 86.38 0.96
C LEU A 3 5.64 85.43 0.01
N ALA A 4 6.73 85.87 -0.63
CA ALA A 4 7.42 85.08 -1.66
C ALA A 4 8.48 84.08 -1.11
N ILE A 5 9.00 84.31 0.10
CA ILE A 5 10.19 83.58 0.60
C ILE A 5 9.81 82.24 1.25
N ALA A 6 8.63 82.16 1.88
CA ALA A 6 8.17 80.95 2.56
C ALA A 6 8.00 79.73 1.62
N GLY A 7 7.63 79.94 0.36
CA GLY A 7 7.39 78.86 -0.61
C GLY A 7 8.66 78.09 -1.01
N LEU A 8 9.84 78.72 -0.97
CA LEU A 8 11.06 78.13 -1.51
C LEU A 8 11.73 77.12 -0.54
N LEU A 9 11.53 77.28 0.77
CA LEU A 9 12.03 76.34 1.79
C LEU A 9 11.23 75.02 1.81
N ILE A 10 9.91 75.08 1.54
CA ILE A 10 9.02 73.92 1.57
C ILE A 10 9.35 72.92 0.43
N ALA A 11 9.80 73.43 -0.73
CA ALA A 11 10.21 72.58 -1.85
C ALA A 11 11.51 71.79 -1.55
N HIS A 12 12.47 72.40 -0.87
CA HIS A 12 13.77 71.76 -0.57
C HIS A 12 13.65 70.66 0.49
N THR A 13 12.83 70.86 1.53
CA THR A 13 12.61 69.82 2.55
C THR A 13 11.88 68.60 1.98
N ALA A 14 10.89 68.80 1.10
CA ALA A 14 10.22 67.71 0.39
C ALA A 14 11.20 66.88 -0.46
N SER A 15 12.11 67.54 -1.20
CA SER A 15 13.13 66.84 -2.00
C SER A 15 14.11 66.05 -1.13
N ALA A 16 14.55 66.59 0.00
CA ALA A 16 15.47 65.91 0.92
C ALA A 16 14.83 64.71 1.65
N TYR A 17 13.53 64.79 1.97
CA TYR A 17 12.77 63.64 2.46
C TYR A 17 12.59 62.56 1.38
N ALA A 18 12.35 62.96 0.12
CA ALA A 18 12.20 62.03 -1.00
C ALA A 18 13.50 61.28 -1.32
N THR A 19 14.66 61.95 -1.33
CA THR A 19 15.96 61.27 -1.53
C THR A 19 16.28 60.33 -0.38
N LYS A 20 16.17 60.78 0.88
CA LYS A 20 16.42 59.93 2.06
C LYS A 20 15.51 58.70 2.09
N LYS A 21 14.22 58.85 1.74
CA LYS A 21 13.28 57.72 1.66
C LYS A 21 13.55 56.82 0.45
N SER A 22 14.08 57.35 -0.65
CA SER A 22 14.54 56.55 -1.81
C SER A 22 15.77 55.71 -1.46
N GLU A 23 16.76 56.25 -0.74
CA GLU A 23 17.93 55.50 -0.27
C GLU A 23 17.54 54.40 0.72
N GLN A 24 16.70 54.71 1.70
CA GLN A 24 16.15 53.69 2.61
C GLN A 24 15.40 52.58 1.84
N SER A 25 14.59 52.93 0.83
CA SER A 25 13.87 51.95 0.01
C SER A 25 14.81 51.07 -0.84
N LYS A 26 15.95 51.61 -1.30
CA LYS A 26 16.99 50.84 -2.01
C LYS A 26 17.76 49.92 -1.07
N GLN A 27 18.08 50.37 0.14
CA GLN A 27 18.74 49.54 1.15
C GLN A 27 17.85 48.35 1.53
N SER A 28 16.58 48.60 1.89
CA SER A 28 15.63 47.53 2.19
C SER A 28 15.34 46.60 1.00
N LEU A 29 15.48 47.06 -0.25
CA LEU A 29 15.43 46.18 -1.42
C LEU A 29 16.63 45.21 -1.44
N ASN A 30 17.84 45.71 -1.22
CA ASN A 30 19.05 44.89 -1.15
C ASN A 30 18.99 43.88 0.01
N ASP A 31 18.59 44.33 1.20
CA ASP A 31 18.43 43.46 2.39
C ASP A 31 17.44 42.31 2.11
N VAL A 32 16.33 42.59 1.41
CA VAL A 32 15.33 41.58 1.00
C VAL A 32 15.90 40.63 -0.08
N GLN A 33 16.74 41.12 -0.99
CA GLN A 33 17.36 40.31 -2.04
C GLN A 33 18.44 39.36 -1.46
N GLU A 34 19.30 39.82 -0.57
CA GLU A 34 20.26 38.97 0.16
C GLU A 34 19.54 37.92 1.03
N ARG A 35 18.42 38.30 1.67
CA ARG A 35 17.58 37.35 2.41
C ARG A 35 16.88 36.34 1.49
N LEU A 36 16.46 36.74 0.29
CA LEU A 36 15.89 35.82 -0.71
C LEU A 36 16.91 34.82 -1.24
N GLU A 37 18.14 35.24 -1.58
CA GLU A 37 19.18 34.33 -2.06
C GLU A 37 19.65 33.33 -0.98
N SER A 38 19.83 33.80 0.26
CA SER A 38 20.15 32.91 1.39
C SER A 38 19.02 31.90 1.66
N LEU A 39 17.75 32.33 1.64
CA LEU A 39 16.61 31.42 1.78
C LEU A 39 16.44 30.44 0.62
N LYS A 40 16.72 30.83 -0.63
CA LYS A 40 16.74 29.90 -1.79
C LYS A 40 17.77 28.80 -1.54
N LYS A 41 19.01 29.18 -1.21
CA LYS A 41 20.09 28.22 -0.91
C LYS A 41 19.78 27.31 0.27
N GLU A 42 19.19 27.84 1.35
CA GLU A 42 18.71 27.01 2.46
C GLU A 42 17.56 26.08 2.06
N LEU A 43 16.66 26.52 1.17
CA LEU A 43 15.53 25.72 0.70
C LEU A 43 16.01 24.58 -0.20
N ASP A 44 16.99 24.81 -1.07
CA ASP A 44 17.55 23.79 -1.95
C ASP A 44 18.31 22.73 -1.14
N ASN A 45 19.18 23.14 -0.20
CA ASN A 45 19.81 22.23 0.77
C ASN A 45 18.77 21.42 1.57
N SER A 46 17.67 22.06 2.01
CA SER A 46 16.58 21.36 2.71
C SER A 46 15.84 20.36 1.79
N GLN A 47 15.67 20.67 0.50
CA GLN A 47 15.03 19.78 -0.48
C GLN A 47 15.91 18.57 -0.84
N GLU A 48 17.23 18.75 -0.93
CA GLU A 48 18.18 17.64 -1.12
C GLU A 48 18.14 16.68 0.07
N ALA A 49 18.30 17.20 1.29
CA ALA A 49 18.17 16.41 2.52
C ALA A 49 16.78 15.74 2.67
N HIS A 50 15.71 16.34 2.12
CA HIS A 50 14.37 15.72 2.09
C HIS A 50 14.31 14.54 1.12
N LYS A 51 14.89 14.70 -0.08
CA LYS A 51 14.99 13.64 -1.07
C LYS A 51 15.73 12.44 -0.48
N ASP A 52 16.91 12.66 0.11
CA ASP A 52 17.73 11.59 0.64
C ASP A 52 17.06 10.90 1.85
N ALA A 53 16.41 11.66 2.74
CA ALA A 53 15.62 11.09 3.83
C ALA A 53 14.40 10.29 3.33
N ALA A 54 13.76 10.72 2.24
CA ALA A 54 12.63 10.04 1.63
C ALA A 54 13.04 8.77 0.86
N ASP A 55 14.20 8.78 0.19
CA ASP A 55 14.74 7.61 -0.51
C ASP A 55 15.27 6.57 0.50
N ALA A 56 15.90 7.00 1.60
CA ALA A 56 16.24 6.13 2.73
C ALA A 56 15.00 5.57 3.46
N LEU A 57 13.88 6.31 3.49
CA LEU A 57 12.59 5.82 3.98
C LEU A 57 12.00 4.76 3.03
N LYS A 58 12.01 5.01 1.71
CA LYS A 58 11.59 4.05 0.67
C LYS A 58 12.31 2.71 0.83
N GLU A 59 13.64 2.73 0.98
CA GLU A 59 14.44 1.51 1.19
C GLU A 59 13.98 0.72 2.43
N SER A 60 13.73 1.43 3.54
CA SER A 60 13.23 0.82 4.78
C SER A 60 11.84 0.21 4.60
N GLU A 61 10.92 0.90 3.91
CA GLU A 61 9.58 0.39 3.61
C GLU A 61 9.58 -0.79 2.63
N LEU A 62 10.51 -0.84 1.68
CA LEU A 62 10.74 -1.98 0.79
C LEU A 62 11.31 -3.20 1.54
N ALA A 63 12.27 -2.99 2.44
CA ALA A 63 12.80 -4.06 3.30
C ALA A 63 11.69 -4.65 4.20
N ILE A 64 10.84 -3.79 4.80
CA ILE A 64 9.67 -4.20 5.56
C ILE A 64 8.67 -4.98 4.68
N SER A 65 8.40 -4.50 3.45
CA SER A 65 7.53 -5.17 2.47
C SER A 65 8.00 -6.59 2.16
N ILE A 66 9.29 -6.78 1.92
CA ILE A 66 9.91 -8.09 1.66
C ILE A 66 9.88 -9.00 2.90
N ALA A 67 10.14 -8.46 4.10
CA ALA A 67 10.07 -9.21 5.35
C ALA A 67 8.64 -9.67 5.66
N ASN A 68 7.66 -8.78 5.51
CA ASN A 68 6.23 -9.05 5.67
C ASN A 68 5.72 -10.09 4.65
N LYS A 69 6.14 -10.01 3.38
CA LYS A 69 5.82 -11.04 2.38
C LYS A 69 6.33 -12.42 2.81
N LYS A 70 7.62 -12.51 3.19
CA LYS A 70 8.21 -13.77 3.68
C LYS A 70 7.48 -14.30 4.93
N LEU A 71 7.05 -13.44 5.84
CA LEU A 71 6.24 -13.82 7.00
C LEU A 71 4.85 -14.33 6.60
N PHE A 72 4.20 -13.76 5.58
CA PHE A 72 2.94 -14.27 5.02
C PHE A 72 3.12 -15.67 4.42
N ASP A 73 4.13 -15.86 3.57
CA ASP A 73 4.44 -17.14 2.93
C ASP A 73 4.74 -18.23 3.99
N ILE A 74 5.55 -17.90 4.99
CA ILE A 74 5.85 -18.73 6.17
C ILE A 74 4.59 -19.09 6.95
N ASN A 75 3.68 -18.14 7.20
CA ASN A 75 2.42 -18.40 7.91
C ASN A 75 1.52 -19.36 7.12
N HIS A 76 1.43 -19.18 5.79
CA HIS A 76 0.65 -20.05 4.92
C HIS A 76 1.21 -21.48 4.90
N GLN A 77 2.53 -21.63 4.75
CA GLN A 77 3.22 -22.93 4.81
C GLN A 77 3.04 -23.59 6.19
N GLN A 78 3.12 -22.83 7.30
CA GLN A 78 2.87 -23.35 8.65
C GLN A 78 1.44 -23.90 8.80
N GLN A 79 0.44 -23.23 8.21
CA GLN A 79 -0.95 -23.71 8.20
C GLN A 79 -1.12 -24.97 7.34
N GLN A 80 -0.47 -25.05 6.17
CA GLN A 80 -0.50 -26.23 5.30
C GLN A 80 0.16 -27.44 5.97
N ASN A 81 1.36 -27.27 6.54
CA ASN A 81 2.07 -28.32 7.26
C ASN A 81 1.25 -28.81 8.47
N LYS A 82 0.57 -27.92 9.22
CA LYS A 82 -0.31 -28.33 10.34
C LYS A 82 -1.53 -29.15 9.86
N LYS A 83 -2.15 -28.78 8.74
CA LYS A 83 -3.23 -29.58 8.13
C LYS A 83 -2.73 -30.95 7.67
N THR A 84 -1.55 -31.01 7.06
CA THR A 84 -0.93 -32.26 6.62
C THR A 84 -0.60 -33.17 7.80
N LEU A 85 -0.03 -32.63 8.88
CA LEU A 85 0.26 -33.38 10.11
C LEU A 85 -1.02 -33.97 10.73
N THR A 86 -2.10 -33.19 10.83
CA THR A 86 -3.38 -33.69 11.38
C THR A 86 -4.02 -34.77 10.50
N GLN A 87 -3.87 -34.70 9.17
CA GLN A 87 -4.30 -35.77 8.26
C GLN A 87 -3.44 -37.04 8.44
N LEU A 88 -2.11 -36.93 8.41
CA LEU A 88 -1.19 -38.07 8.57
C LEU A 88 -1.32 -38.75 9.94
N GLN A 89 -1.71 -38.01 10.98
CA GLN A 89 -2.05 -38.58 12.29
C GLN A 89 -3.34 -39.42 12.23
N ALA A 90 -4.39 -38.94 11.56
CA ALA A 90 -5.62 -39.69 11.35
C ALA A 90 -5.40 -40.93 10.45
N ASP A 91 -4.63 -40.79 9.38
CA ASP A 91 -4.26 -41.88 8.47
C ASP A 91 -3.46 -42.97 9.21
N SER A 92 -2.52 -42.58 10.08
CA SER A 92 -1.76 -43.52 10.93
C SER A 92 -2.68 -44.28 11.88
N PHE A 93 -3.64 -43.60 12.52
CA PHE A 93 -4.62 -44.24 13.41
C PHE A 93 -5.49 -45.26 12.66
N ALA A 94 -6.06 -44.88 11.52
CA ALA A 94 -6.89 -45.77 10.70
C ALA A 94 -6.10 -46.97 10.14
N ALA A 95 -4.85 -46.77 9.73
CA ALA A 95 -3.96 -47.84 9.26
C ALA A 95 -3.58 -48.81 10.39
N ASN A 96 -3.31 -48.32 11.61
CA ASN A 96 -3.05 -49.17 12.78
C ASN A 96 -4.30 -49.97 13.20
N GLN A 97 -5.49 -49.36 13.18
CA GLN A 97 -6.75 -50.06 13.45
C GLN A 97 -7.00 -51.17 12.43
N SER A 98 -6.80 -50.88 11.14
CA SER A 98 -6.92 -51.85 10.05
C SER A 98 -5.92 -53.00 10.19
N LEU A 99 -4.66 -52.71 10.52
CA LEU A 99 -3.63 -53.72 10.76
C LEU A 99 -4.00 -54.63 11.95
N SER A 100 -4.49 -54.06 13.05
CA SER A 100 -4.94 -54.85 14.21
C SER A 100 -6.13 -55.76 13.87
N GLN A 101 -7.07 -55.31 13.03
CA GLN A 101 -8.16 -56.15 12.54
C GLN A 101 -7.65 -57.31 11.66
N GLN A 102 -6.74 -57.04 10.73
CA GLN A 102 -6.14 -58.09 9.88
C GLN A 102 -5.32 -59.10 10.70
N GLN A 103 -4.59 -58.64 11.72
CA GLN A 103 -3.86 -59.50 12.66
C GLN A 103 -4.82 -60.39 13.46
N LYS A 104 -5.94 -59.85 13.98
CA LYS A 104 -6.95 -60.64 14.71
C LYS A 104 -7.61 -61.72 13.84
N LEU A 105 -7.95 -61.39 12.59
CA LEU A 105 -8.52 -62.34 11.62
C LEU A 105 -7.51 -63.40 11.15
N LEU A 106 -6.21 -63.10 11.20
CA LEU A 106 -5.16 -64.09 10.97
C LEU A 106 -4.95 -64.98 12.20
N SER A 107 -4.92 -64.42 13.40
CA SER A 107 -4.73 -65.20 14.64
C SER A 107 -5.90 -66.14 14.93
N SER A 108 -7.16 -65.76 14.64
CA SER A 108 -8.28 -66.69 14.77
C SER A 108 -8.17 -67.84 13.76
N GLN A 109 -7.87 -67.55 12.50
CA GLN A 109 -7.69 -68.61 11.48
C GLN A 109 -6.56 -69.59 11.83
N LEU A 110 -5.43 -69.10 12.36
CA LEU A 110 -4.34 -69.96 12.82
C LEU A 110 -4.71 -70.77 14.09
N TYR A 111 -5.56 -70.21 14.95
CA TYR A 111 -6.04 -70.87 16.17
C TYR A 111 -7.02 -72.01 15.87
N GLU A 112 -7.96 -71.83 14.92
CA GLU A 112 -8.83 -72.94 14.46
C GLU A 112 -7.98 -74.08 13.83
N GLN A 113 -6.96 -73.73 13.03
CA GLN A 113 -6.02 -74.70 12.46
C GLN A 113 -5.22 -75.45 13.53
N TYR A 114 -4.94 -74.83 14.67
CA TYR A 114 -4.27 -75.48 15.80
C TYR A 114 -5.22 -76.37 16.62
N ILE A 115 -6.45 -75.91 16.89
CA ILE A 115 -7.43 -76.66 17.71
C ILE A 115 -7.95 -77.91 17.01
N HIS A 116 -8.17 -77.87 15.69
CA HIS A 116 -8.51 -79.07 14.92
C HIS A 116 -7.30 -80.01 14.72
N GLY A 117 -6.15 -79.66 15.32
CA GLY A 117 -4.87 -80.31 15.18
C GLY A 117 -4.22 -80.02 13.82
N GLU A 118 -2.92 -80.27 13.72
CA GLU A 118 -2.30 -80.51 12.42
C GLU A 118 -2.76 -81.88 11.88
N GLN A 119 -4.03 -81.91 11.44
CA GLN A 119 -4.47 -82.78 10.36
C GLN A 119 -3.62 -82.44 9.14
N SER A 120 -2.42 -83.03 9.09
CA SER A 120 -1.42 -82.75 8.07
C SER A 120 -2.08 -82.82 6.71
N TYR A 121 -1.78 -81.89 5.82
CA TYR A 121 -2.40 -81.86 4.50
C TYR A 121 -2.21 -83.18 3.73
N VAL A 122 -1.13 -83.92 4.04
CA VAL A 122 -0.87 -85.30 3.63
C VAL A 122 -1.92 -86.28 4.17
N GLN A 123 -2.25 -86.21 5.46
CA GLN A 123 -3.27 -87.04 6.12
C GLN A 123 -4.68 -86.74 5.59
N MET A 124 -5.02 -85.46 5.38
CA MET A 124 -6.31 -85.10 4.80
C MET A 124 -6.47 -85.59 3.34
N ILE A 125 -5.38 -85.60 2.56
CA ILE A 125 -5.34 -86.21 1.22
C ILE A 125 -5.45 -87.75 1.30
N LEU A 126 -4.81 -88.39 2.27
CA LEU A 126 -4.85 -89.85 2.48
C LEU A 126 -6.21 -90.38 2.98
N GLN A 127 -6.99 -89.55 3.70
CA GLN A 127 -8.26 -89.95 4.30
C GLN A 127 -9.50 -89.66 3.43
N SER A 128 -9.34 -89.05 2.24
CA SER A 128 -10.46 -88.46 1.50
C SER A 128 -10.65 -89.03 0.10
N GLU A 129 -11.90 -89.38 -0.24
CA GLU A 129 -12.28 -89.97 -1.52
C GLU A 129 -12.10 -89.05 -2.74
N HIS A 130 -11.89 -87.75 -2.55
CA HIS A 130 -11.83 -86.73 -3.60
C HIS A 130 -10.56 -85.85 -3.51
N PRO A 131 -9.35 -86.40 -3.74
CA PRO A 131 -8.08 -85.67 -3.59
C PRO A 131 -7.98 -84.40 -4.47
N SER A 132 -8.63 -84.39 -5.64
CA SER A 132 -8.68 -83.26 -6.59
C SER A 132 -9.53 -82.06 -6.13
N ALA A 133 -10.35 -82.22 -5.08
CA ALA A 133 -11.00 -81.11 -4.41
C ALA A 133 -10.03 -80.49 -3.39
N ILE A 134 -9.48 -81.31 -2.50
CA ILE A 134 -8.55 -80.88 -1.44
C ILE A 134 -7.33 -80.16 -2.00
N ALA A 135 -6.70 -80.69 -3.05
CA ALA A 135 -5.54 -80.02 -3.68
C ALA A 135 -5.87 -78.59 -4.17
N ARG A 136 -7.12 -78.33 -4.55
CA ARG A 136 -7.62 -77.02 -5.01
C ARG A 136 -7.88 -76.08 -3.84
N ASP A 137 -8.48 -76.58 -2.76
CA ASP A 137 -8.77 -75.79 -1.57
C ASP A 137 -7.47 -75.41 -0.85
N LEU A 138 -6.51 -76.33 -0.75
CA LEU A 138 -5.14 -76.04 -0.26
C LEU A 138 -4.44 -74.97 -1.12
N HIS A 139 -4.59 -75.05 -2.44
CA HIS A 139 -4.09 -74.02 -3.35
C HIS A 139 -4.73 -72.66 -3.06
N TYR A 140 -6.07 -72.59 -2.91
CA TYR A 140 -6.80 -71.37 -2.54
C TYR A 140 -6.38 -70.81 -1.16
N PHE A 141 -6.28 -71.65 -0.13
CA PHE A 141 -5.78 -71.22 1.18
C PHE A 141 -4.37 -70.65 1.09
N SER A 142 -3.48 -71.26 0.29
CA SER A 142 -2.12 -70.73 0.07
C SER A 142 -2.14 -69.35 -0.60
N TYR A 143 -3.06 -69.10 -1.54
CA TYR A 143 -3.23 -67.80 -2.19
C TYR A 143 -3.77 -66.75 -1.22
N ILE A 144 -4.78 -67.10 -0.40
CA ILE A 144 -5.34 -66.21 0.61
C ILE A 144 -4.29 -65.85 1.67
N ALA A 145 -3.50 -66.83 2.13
CA ALA A 145 -2.42 -66.60 3.09
C ALA A 145 -1.33 -65.69 2.51
N LYS A 146 -0.86 -65.95 1.28
CA LYS A 146 0.10 -65.08 0.56
C LYS A 146 -0.43 -63.66 0.38
N ALA A 147 -1.71 -63.51 0.01
CA ALA A 147 -2.35 -62.21 -0.16
C ALA A 147 -2.47 -61.43 1.15
N ARG A 148 -2.86 -62.08 2.26
CA ARG A 148 -2.90 -61.44 3.59
C ARG A 148 -1.51 -61.07 4.10
N ALA A 149 -0.51 -61.92 3.92
CA ALA A 149 0.88 -61.61 4.28
C ALA A 149 1.41 -60.39 3.49
N ALA A 150 1.16 -60.35 2.17
CA ALA A 150 1.50 -59.19 1.35
C ALA A 150 0.76 -57.91 1.78
N LEU A 151 -0.52 -58.02 2.18
CA LEU A 151 -1.30 -56.89 2.69
C LEU A 151 -0.75 -56.36 4.02
N ILE A 152 -0.43 -57.25 4.97
CA ILE A 152 0.16 -56.90 6.27
C ILE A 152 1.52 -56.22 6.09
N ASN A 153 2.39 -56.79 5.25
CA ASN A 153 3.70 -56.20 4.91
C ASN A 153 3.53 -54.81 4.24
N LYS A 154 2.53 -54.65 3.37
CA LYS A 154 2.19 -53.35 2.75
C LYS A 154 1.65 -52.34 3.76
N MET A 155 0.86 -52.76 4.75
CA MET A 155 0.37 -51.90 5.84
C MET A 155 1.51 -51.44 6.74
N GLN A 156 2.39 -52.34 7.18
CA GLN A 156 3.60 -52.01 7.95
C GLN A 156 4.55 -51.09 7.16
N GLY A 157 4.75 -51.38 5.88
CA GLY A 157 5.51 -50.56 4.93
C GLY A 157 4.86 -49.21 4.58
N ASN A 158 3.60 -48.99 4.95
CA ASN A 158 2.93 -47.70 4.85
C ASN A 158 2.96 -46.94 6.19
N LEU A 159 2.76 -47.62 7.33
CA LEU A 159 2.89 -47.02 8.67
C LEU A 159 4.29 -46.44 8.91
N THR A 160 5.34 -47.15 8.51
CA THR A 160 6.73 -46.65 8.58
C THR A 160 6.96 -45.40 7.72
N LYS A 161 6.32 -45.29 6.55
CA LYS A 161 6.34 -44.07 5.71
C LYS A 161 5.55 -42.93 6.36
N ILE A 162 4.35 -43.20 6.88
CA ILE A 162 3.50 -42.20 7.53
C ILE A 162 4.20 -41.64 8.78
N ASN A 163 4.81 -42.48 9.61
CA ASN A 163 5.56 -42.04 10.78
C ASN A 163 6.78 -41.19 10.37
N LYS A 164 7.57 -41.63 9.37
CA LYS A 164 8.67 -40.81 8.83
C LYS A 164 8.18 -39.45 8.30
N LEU A 165 7.03 -39.40 7.61
CA LEU A 165 6.45 -38.15 7.12
C LEU A 165 5.91 -37.26 8.26
N ASN A 166 5.37 -37.85 9.33
CA ASN A 166 5.00 -37.13 10.55
C ASN A 166 6.23 -36.49 11.21
N ASP A 167 7.31 -37.25 11.40
CA ASP A 167 8.56 -36.77 12.00
C ASP A 167 9.18 -35.64 11.17
N GLN A 168 9.26 -35.83 9.84
CA GLN A 168 9.73 -34.80 8.90
C GLN A 168 8.85 -33.54 8.93
N THR A 169 7.53 -33.69 9.03
CA THR A 169 6.59 -32.55 9.13
C THR A 169 6.72 -31.83 10.47
N ALA A 170 6.96 -32.56 11.57
CA ALA A 170 7.18 -31.99 12.89
C ALA A 170 8.49 -31.20 12.98
N SER A 171 9.61 -31.74 12.46
CA SER A 171 10.87 -30.99 12.37
C SER A 171 10.74 -29.75 11.48
N ALA A 172 10.12 -29.88 10.29
CA ALA A 172 9.88 -28.74 9.41
C ALA A 172 9.00 -27.66 10.07
N LEU A 173 8.00 -28.04 10.88
CA LEU A 173 7.20 -27.08 11.67
C LEU A 173 8.02 -26.36 12.75
N LYS A 174 9.02 -27.01 13.35
CA LYS A 174 9.95 -26.38 14.31
C LYS A 174 10.89 -25.39 13.61
N GLU A 175 11.54 -25.80 12.52
CA GLU A 175 12.43 -24.93 11.72
C GLU A 175 11.69 -23.70 11.20
N VAL A 176 10.46 -23.88 10.67
CA VAL A 176 9.60 -22.78 10.21
C VAL A 176 9.21 -21.84 11.35
N ALA A 177 9.03 -22.33 12.58
CA ALA A 177 8.75 -21.49 13.75
C ALA A 177 9.98 -20.66 14.19
N GLU A 178 11.18 -21.25 14.17
CA GLU A 178 12.44 -20.55 14.48
C GLU A 178 12.75 -19.47 13.42
N LEU A 179 12.59 -19.80 12.14
CA LEU A 179 12.74 -18.84 11.02
C LEU A 179 11.72 -17.70 11.10
N LYS A 180 10.47 -18.01 11.49
CA LYS A 180 9.40 -17.03 11.71
C LYS A 180 9.77 -16.05 12.82
N GLN A 181 10.23 -16.54 13.97
CA GLN A 181 10.62 -15.70 15.11
C GLN A 181 11.75 -14.73 14.72
N LYS A 182 12.82 -15.24 14.10
CA LYS A 182 13.93 -14.42 13.59
C LYS A 182 13.47 -13.34 12.59
N LYS A 183 12.46 -13.62 11.77
CA LYS A 183 11.88 -12.62 10.84
C LYS A 183 10.92 -11.63 11.50
N ILE A 184 10.31 -11.96 12.63
CA ILE A 184 9.54 -10.99 13.43
C ILE A 184 10.48 -9.97 14.07
N GLU A 185 11.61 -10.42 14.62
CA GLU A 185 12.65 -9.57 15.23
C GLU A 185 13.29 -8.63 14.20
N GLU A 186 13.70 -9.15 13.04
CA GLU A 186 14.21 -8.38 11.90
C GLU A 186 13.20 -7.31 11.45
N ARG A 187 11.92 -7.65 11.35
CA ARG A 187 10.84 -6.72 11.02
C ARG A 187 10.67 -5.63 12.10
N GLN A 188 10.74 -5.99 13.39
CA GLN A 188 10.63 -5.02 14.49
C GLN A 188 11.77 -3.98 14.47
N ALA A 189 13.01 -4.42 14.22
CA ALA A 189 14.16 -3.52 14.05
C ALA A 189 14.02 -2.59 12.83
N LEU A 190 13.44 -3.08 11.73
CA LEU A 190 13.12 -2.23 10.58
C LEU A 190 11.96 -1.26 10.88
N GLN A 191 10.94 -1.66 11.65
CA GLN A 191 9.82 -0.78 12.02
C GLN A 191 10.28 0.41 12.89
N THR A 192 11.19 0.22 13.85
CA THR A 192 11.75 1.34 14.62
C THR A 192 12.58 2.27 13.73
N GLN A 193 13.34 1.73 12.78
CA GLN A 193 14.05 2.52 11.77
C GLN A 193 13.09 3.33 10.87
N LYS A 194 11.97 2.74 10.42
CA LYS A 194 10.93 3.45 9.67
C LYS A 194 10.40 4.66 10.46
N LEU A 195 10.02 4.46 11.73
CA LEU A 195 9.45 5.53 12.57
C LEU A 195 10.42 6.68 12.81
N ALA A 196 11.71 6.40 12.97
CA ALA A 196 12.75 7.43 13.03
C ALA A 196 12.87 8.20 11.70
N LYS A 197 12.95 7.48 10.56
CA LYS A 197 13.06 8.07 9.22
C LYS A 197 11.84 8.91 8.84
N SER A 198 10.61 8.44 9.12
CA SER A 198 9.39 9.18 8.78
C SER A 198 9.26 10.49 9.56
N LYS A 199 9.72 10.54 10.81
CA LYS A 199 9.77 11.78 11.62
C LYS A 199 10.76 12.82 11.06
N VAL A 200 11.88 12.38 10.49
CA VAL A 200 12.82 13.27 9.79
C VAL A 200 12.19 13.81 8.51
N VAL A 201 11.52 12.95 7.73
CA VAL A 201 10.82 13.38 6.50
C VAL A 201 9.69 14.37 6.81
N SER A 202 8.89 14.17 7.87
CA SER A 202 7.77 15.08 8.20
C SER A 202 8.24 16.45 8.71
N THR A 203 9.21 16.49 9.63
CA THR A 203 9.79 17.76 10.13
C THR A 203 10.46 18.58 9.03
N LEU A 204 11.18 17.91 8.11
CA LEU A 204 11.81 18.59 6.98
C LEU A 204 10.79 19.03 5.92
N SER A 205 9.68 18.29 5.74
CA SER A 205 8.54 18.74 4.92
C SER A 205 7.93 20.03 5.47
N GLN A 206 7.75 20.12 6.79
CA GLN A 206 7.23 21.32 7.46
C GLN A 206 8.21 22.52 7.31
N LYS A 207 9.52 22.30 7.46
CA LYS A 207 10.54 23.33 7.23
C LYS A 207 10.49 23.86 5.79
N ILE A 208 10.44 22.97 4.79
CA ILE A 208 10.33 23.33 3.36
C ILE A 208 9.06 24.14 3.09
N ALA A 209 7.92 23.76 3.68
CA ALA A 209 6.67 24.49 3.54
C ALA A 209 6.77 25.92 4.13
N ALA A 210 7.39 26.06 5.32
CA ALA A 210 7.63 27.36 5.94
C ALA A 210 8.58 28.24 5.10
N GLN A 211 9.73 27.71 4.66
CA GLN A 211 10.69 28.41 3.81
C GLN A 211 10.05 28.88 2.49
N ARG A 212 9.26 28.02 1.82
CA ARG A 212 8.50 28.40 0.61
C ARG A 212 7.45 29.49 0.90
N GLY A 213 6.85 29.50 2.10
CA GLY A 213 5.96 30.56 2.55
C GLY A 213 6.68 31.91 2.79
N GLU A 214 7.86 31.89 3.41
CA GLU A 214 8.70 33.08 3.64
C GLU A 214 9.21 33.67 2.32
N ILE A 215 9.79 32.85 1.44
CA ILE A 215 10.22 33.24 0.09
C ILE A 215 9.05 33.82 -0.71
N LYS A 216 7.85 33.22 -0.62
CA LYS A 216 6.67 33.77 -1.30
C LYS A 216 6.31 35.16 -0.77
N LYS A 217 6.35 35.41 0.55
CA LYS A 217 6.11 36.75 1.12
C LYS A 217 7.16 37.75 0.63
N LEU A 218 8.43 37.46 0.85
CA LEU A 218 9.56 38.34 0.49
C LEU A 218 9.58 38.66 -1.01
N SER A 219 9.23 37.73 -1.90
CA SER A 219 9.16 38.01 -3.35
C SER A 219 7.95 38.88 -3.76
N HIS A 220 6.90 39.00 -2.92
CA HIS A 220 5.86 40.04 -3.13
C HIS A 220 6.33 41.40 -2.61
N ASP A 221 7.11 41.42 -1.52
CA ASP A 221 7.63 42.65 -0.94
C ASP A 221 8.80 43.24 -1.75
N GLU A 222 9.66 42.41 -2.34
CA GLU A 222 10.64 42.80 -3.37
C GLU A 222 9.98 43.51 -4.55
N LYS A 223 8.85 42.98 -5.06
CA LYS A 223 8.07 43.60 -6.15
C LYS A 223 7.49 44.95 -5.74
N ARG A 224 6.92 45.03 -4.53
CA ARG A 224 6.41 46.30 -3.96
C ARG A 224 7.51 47.34 -3.79
N LEU A 225 8.68 46.94 -3.31
CA LEU A 225 9.84 47.83 -3.10
C LEU A 225 10.47 48.28 -4.42
N SER A 226 10.61 47.39 -5.40
CA SER A 226 11.12 47.76 -6.73
C SER A 226 10.14 48.67 -7.49
N GLU A 227 8.83 48.42 -7.45
CA GLU A 227 7.82 49.36 -7.93
C GLU A 227 7.90 50.73 -7.22
N LEU A 228 8.09 50.74 -5.89
CA LEU A 228 8.21 51.97 -5.11
C LEU A 228 9.48 52.75 -5.47
N VAL A 229 10.62 52.08 -5.60
CA VAL A 229 11.89 52.68 -6.02
C VAL A 229 11.78 53.24 -7.44
N GLU A 230 11.11 52.54 -8.36
CA GLU A 230 10.87 53.05 -9.72
C GLU A 230 9.95 54.28 -9.71
N ARG A 231 8.84 54.25 -8.96
CA ARG A 231 7.94 55.41 -8.80
C ARG A 231 8.68 56.62 -8.20
N LEU A 232 9.53 56.41 -7.19
CA LEU A 232 10.36 57.47 -6.61
C LEU A 232 11.43 57.99 -7.59
N ALA A 233 12.05 57.11 -8.37
CA ALA A 233 13.01 57.50 -9.42
C ALA A 233 12.36 58.29 -10.58
N ARG A 234 11.07 58.10 -10.84
CA ARG A 234 10.28 58.93 -11.77
C ARG A 234 9.87 60.29 -11.17
N ILE A 235 9.88 60.44 -9.84
CA ILE A 235 9.53 61.68 -9.13
C ILE A 235 10.76 62.57 -8.89
N ILE A 236 11.95 61.98 -8.68
CA ILE A 236 13.21 62.71 -8.52
C ILE A 236 13.77 63.04 -9.92
N PRO A 237 13.88 64.33 -10.32
CA PRO A 237 14.42 64.68 -11.63
C PRO A 237 15.94 64.41 -11.69
N PRO A 238 16.49 63.91 -12.81
CA PRO A 238 17.93 63.91 -13.02
C PRO A 238 18.46 65.36 -13.14
N PRO A 239 19.72 65.64 -12.75
CA PRO A 239 20.33 66.95 -12.94
C PRO A 239 20.32 67.32 -14.44
N ALA A 240 19.83 68.52 -14.74
CA ALA A 240 19.34 68.85 -16.08
C ALA A 240 20.44 68.92 -17.15
N LYS A 241 20.53 67.90 -18.01
CA LYS A 241 21.14 68.05 -19.34
C LYS A 241 20.22 68.89 -20.21
N LYS A 242 20.77 69.98 -20.79
CA LYS A 242 20.02 70.96 -21.61
C LYS A 242 19.46 70.30 -22.88
N ILE A 243 18.22 70.63 -23.22
CA ILE A 243 17.50 70.13 -24.41
C ILE A 243 17.30 71.29 -25.42
N PRO A 244 17.75 71.18 -26.68
CA PRO A 244 17.31 72.04 -27.78
C PRO A 244 16.01 71.51 -28.47
N PRO A 245 15.24 72.35 -29.18
CA PRO A 245 13.80 72.11 -29.35
C PRO A 245 13.29 71.44 -30.65
N LYS A 246 12.28 70.57 -30.47
CA LYS A 246 11.06 70.27 -31.27
C LYS A 246 11.01 70.52 -32.81
N LYS A 247 10.48 69.50 -33.53
CA LYS A 247 9.30 69.60 -34.46
C LYS A 247 8.42 68.33 -34.28
N VAL A 248 7.13 68.42 -33.89
CA VAL A 248 5.87 68.32 -34.72
C VAL A 248 5.93 67.38 -35.95
N ALA A 249 4.94 66.50 -36.24
CA ALA A 249 3.64 66.12 -35.62
C ALA A 249 3.39 64.58 -35.82
N SER A 250 2.25 63.87 -35.64
CA SER A 250 0.78 64.09 -35.48
C SER A 250 0.16 62.92 -34.65
N ALA A 251 -0.96 63.02 -33.92
CA ALA A 251 -2.39 62.86 -34.29
C ALA A 251 -2.73 61.61 -35.14
N LYS A 252 -3.67 60.70 -34.80
CA LYS A 252 -4.83 60.60 -33.84
C LYS A 252 -4.87 59.15 -33.23
N ASN A 253 -5.75 58.64 -32.35
CA ASN A 253 -6.96 59.02 -31.54
C ASN A 253 -6.92 58.13 -30.23
N ILE A 254 -7.81 58.00 -29.20
CA ILE A 254 -9.27 58.05 -28.89
C ILE A 254 -10.05 56.82 -29.44
N THR A 255 -10.60 55.87 -28.63
CA THR A 255 -11.70 55.92 -27.62
C THR A 255 -11.52 54.73 -26.63
N SER A 256 -11.63 54.71 -25.29
CA SER A 256 -12.45 55.37 -24.23
C SER A 256 -13.67 54.55 -23.73
N GLN A 257 -13.55 53.85 -22.58
CA GLN A 257 -14.55 53.60 -21.49
C GLN A 257 -13.87 52.75 -20.38
N LYS A 258 -13.92 53.10 -19.08
CA LYS A 258 -14.98 52.89 -18.06
C LYS A 258 -15.37 51.41 -17.87
N ASN A 259 -15.47 50.83 -16.66
CA ASN A 259 -15.25 51.28 -15.26
C ASN A 259 -14.55 50.10 -14.47
N ASN A 260 -14.42 49.97 -13.13
CA ASN A 260 -15.08 50.56 -11.96
C ASN A 260 -14.16 50.56 -10.69
N THR A 261 -14.74 50.85 -9.52
CA THR A 261 -14.26 50.71 -8.12
C THR A 261 -13.89 49.25 -7.72
N SER A 262 -12.95 48.97 -6.81
CA SER A 262 -12.91 49.24 -5.33
C SER A 262 -14.11 48.62 -4.60
N ASP A 263 -13.99 47.97 -3.43
CA ASP A 263 -13.08 48.24 -2.29
C ASP A 263 -12.71 46.96 -1.49
N SER A 264 -12.01 47.11 -0.36
CA SER A 264 -11.52 46.06 0.55
C SER A 264 -12.10 46.12 1.97
N THR A 265 -12.33 44.97 2.60
CA THR A 265 -12.37 44.64 4.05
C THR A 265 -13.06 43.25 4.17
N GLU A 266 -13.07 42.51 5.27
CA GLU A 266 -12.10 42.07 6.29
C GLU A 266 -12.91 41.09 7.17
N ASN A 267 -12.26 40.15 7.86
CA ASN A 267 -12.74 39.35 9.01
C ASN A 267 -14.27 39.07 9.18
N ASN A 268 -14.64 37.79 9.12
CA ASN A 268 -14.76 37.04 10.39
C ASN A 268 -14.90 35.51 10.23
N LYS A 269 -14.35 34.80 11.22
CA LYS A 269 -14.76 33.41 11.56
C LYS A 269 -15.99 33.53 12.48
N PRO A 270 -16.88 32.53 12.50
CA PRO A 270 -16.66 31.51 13.52
C PRO A 270 -16.76 30.08 12.98
N SER A 271 -16.05 29.19 13.67
CA SER A 271 -16.28 27.76 13.60
C SER A 271 -17.73 27.43 13.97
N LYS A 272 -18.44 26.76 13.07
CA LYS A 272 -19.50 25.84 13.48
C LYS A 272 -18.94 24.43 13.43
N GLU A 273 -19.15 23.69 14.50
CA GLU A 273 -19.07 22.24 14.49
C GLU A 273 -20.16 21.75 13.54
N ILE A 274 -19.77 21.31 12.34
CA ILE A 274 -20.62 20.39 11.59
C ILE A 274 -20.42 19.06 12.30
N VAL A 275 -21.43 18.67 13.10
CA VAL A 275 -21.52 17.30 13.62
C VAL A 275 -21.51 16.37 12.42
N ALA A 276 -20.37 15.71 12.21
CA ALA A 276 -20.24 14.69 11.19
C ALA A 276 -21.07 13.49 11.63
N ASN A 277 -22.33 13.47 11.21
CA ASN A 277 -23.14 12.26 11.18
C ASN A 277 -22.39 11.26 10.31
N ASN A 278 -21.63 10.40 10.98
CA ASN A 278 -20.74 9.45 10.36
C ASN A 278 -21.57 8.30 9.77
N ASP A 279 -22.06 8.53 8.54
CA ASP A 279 -22.30 7.48 7.56
C ASP A 279 -20.95 6.86 7.15
N THR A 280 -20.23 6.31 8.13
CA THR A 280 -19.03 5.51 7.93
C THR A 280 -19.45 4.22 7.25
N LEU A 281 -19.40 4.26 5.92
CA LEU A 281 -19.71 3.13 5.07
C LEU A 281 -18.74 1.99 5.41
N SER A 282 -19.26 1.03 6.19
CA SER A 282 -18.48 -0.06 6.78
C SER A 282 -18.60 -1.29 5.91
N ASN A 283 -17.47 -1.77 5.40
CA ASN A 283 -17.43 -2.96 4.57
C ASN A 283 -17.09 -4.21 5.42
N ASN A 284 -18.06 -5.11 5.55
CA ASN A 284 -17.92 -6.37 6.27
C ASN A 284 -17.65 -7.59 5.36
N THR A 285 -17.78 -7.44 4.04
CA THR A 285 -17.55 -8.51 3.07
C THR A 285 -16.23 -8.30 2.32
N THR A 286 -15.79 -9.31 1.56
CA THR A 286 -14.60 -9.22 0.71
C THR A 286 -14.83 -9.93 -0.63
N PRO A 287 -14.05 -9.58 -1.67
CA PRO A 287 -14.11 -10.26 -2.96
C PRO A 287 -13.89 -11.76 -2.84
N SER A 288 -14.57 -12.48 -3.71
CA SER A 288 -14.60 -13.93 -3.85
C SER A 288 -14.65 -14.26 -5.34
N ASN A 289 -14.38 -15.50 -5.70
CA ASN A 289 -14.34 -15.94 -7.09
C ASN A 289 -15.77 -16.18 -7.69
N GLU A 290 -16.77 -15.45 -7.20
CA GLU A 290 -18.20 -15.57 -7.59
C GLU A 290 -18.44 -15.17 -9.06
N PHE A 291 -17.68 -14.22 -9.59
CA PHE A 291 -17.82 -13.72 -10.98
C PHE A 291 -16.68 -14.19 -11.90
N ALA A 292 -16.15 -15.40 -11.67
CA ALA A 292 -15.04 -15.95 -12.43
C ALA A 292 -15.32 -15.99 -13.95
N GLY A 293 -14.50 -15.29 -14.74
CA GLY A 293 -14.61 -15.26 -16.20
C GLY A 293 -15.58 -14.21 -16.77
N ALA A 294 -16.28 -13.45 -15.94
CA ALA A 294 -17.03 -12.29 -16.41
C ALA A 294 -16.09 -11.16 -16.87
N ASN A 295 -16.43 -10.46 -17.95
CA ASN A 295 -15.76 -9.22 -18.34
C ASN A 295 -15.94 -8.16 -17.23
N PHE A 296 -14.88 -7.42 -16.89
CA PHE A 296 -14.90 -6.41 -15.84
C PHE A 296 -16.05 -5.41 -15.97
N ALA A 297 -16.38 -4.96 -17.18
CA ALA A 297 -17.47 -4.01 -17.44
C ALA A 297 -18.85 -4.51 -16.96
N ALA A 298 -19.07 -5.84 -16.93
CA ALA A 298 -20.31 -6.46 -16.44
C ALA A 298 -20.40 -6.54 -14.90
N LEU A 299 -19.34 -6.14 -14.19
CA LEU A 299 -19.24 -6.13 -12.72
C LEU A 299 -19.66 -4.79 -12.08
N LYS A 300 -20.07 -3.78 -12.88
CA LYS A 300 -20.56 -2.51 -12.35
C LYS A 300 -21.74 -2.73 -11.41
N GLY A 301 -21.60 -2.27 -10.17
CA GLY A 301 -22.58 -2.43 -9.09
C GLY A 301 -22.54 -3.81 -8.40
N LYS A 302 -21.53 -4.64 -8.70
CA LYS A 302 -21.39 -6.01 -8.19
C LYS A 302 -20.04 -6.30 -7.53
N LEU A 303 -19.05 -5.43 -7.67
CA LEU A 303 -17.76 -5.60 -6.98
C LEU A 303 -17.97 -5.54 -5.46
N ARG A 304 -17.12 -6.21 -4.69
CA ARG A 304 -16.98 -5.97 -3.25
C ARG A 304 -15.72 -5.14 -3.01
N LEU A 305 -15.72 -4.33 -1.95
CA LEU A 305 -14.53 -3.55 -1.60
C LEU A 305 -13.38 -4.49 -1.15
N PRO A 306 -12.13 -4.20 -1.54
CA PRO A 306 -11.01 -5.15 -1.47
C PRO A 306 -10.53 -5.54 -0.07
N VAL A 307 -10.97 -4.87 0.99
CA VAL A 307 -10.63 -5.20 2.37
C VAL A 307 -11.79 -4.81 3.30
N ARG A 308 -11.96 -5.53 4.41
CA ARG A 308 -12.91 -5.15 5.47
C ARG A 308 -12.42 -3.90 6.19
N GLY A 309 -13.32 -2.96 6.46
CA GLY A 309 -12.97 -1.68 7.09
C GLY A 309 -13.93 -0.54 6.73
N ASN A 310 -13.66 0.65 7.26
CA ASN A 310 -14.52 1.82 7.12
C ASN A 310 -13.98 2.75 6.03
N VAL A 311 -14.82 3.17 5.09
CA VAL A 311 -14.44 4.16 4.07
C VAL A 311 -14.42 5.57 4.69
N THR A 312 -13.22 6.09 4.96
CA THR A 312 -13.03 7.40 5.62
C THR A 312 -12.75 8.55 4.64
N ASN A 313 -12.24 8.26 3.44
CA ASN A 313 -12.23 9.22 2.33
C ASN A 313 -12.90 8.61 1.09
N ARG A 314 -13.66 9.43 0.36
CA ARG A 314 -14.44 9.05 -0.83
C ARG A 314 -13.94 9.79 -2.08
N PHE A 315 -14.20 9.23 -3.26
CA PHE A 315 -13.87 9.85 -4.53
C PHE A 315 -14.48 11.26 -4.64
N GLY A 316 -13.72 12.22 -5.17
CA GLY A 316 -14.16 13.61 -5.38
C GLY A 316 -14.09 14.52 -4.14
N ALA A 317 -13.95 13.97 -2.93
CA ALA A 317 -13.78 14.78 -1.71
C ALA A 317 -12.51 15.63 -1.77
N SER A 318 -12.51 16.82 -1.16
CA SER A 318 -11.30 17.65 -1.06
C SER A 318 -10.26 17.03 -0.13
N ARG A 319 -8.98 17.10 -0.46
CA ARG A 319 -7.88 16.64 0.41
C ARG A 319 -7.20 17.81 1.11
N GLU A 320 -7.25 17.78 2.44
CA GLU A 320 -6.78 18.87 3.33
C GLU A 320 -5.33 19.30 3.03
N ASP A 321 -4.43 18.35 2.77
CA ASP A 321 -3.01 18.59 2.46
C ASP A 321 -2.74 19.48 1.23
N SER A 322 -3.70 19.61 0.31
CA SER A 322 -3.39 20.03 -1.07
C SER A 322 -4.50 20.76 -1.84
N GLY A 323 -5.76 20.68 -1.41
CA GLY A 323 -6.91 21.19 -2.16
C GLY A 323 -7.21 20.41 -3.46
N ILE A 324 -6.52 19.30 -3.72
CA ILE A 324 -6.77 18.40 -4.85
C ILE A 324 -7.83 17.37 -4.42
N SER A 325 -8.78 17.04 -5.28
CA SER A 325 -9.80 16.03 -5.00
C SER A 325 -9.23 14.60 -4.94
N TRP A 326 -9.70 13.78 -3.99
CA TRP A 326 -9.40 12.35 -3.91
C TRP A 326 -9.80 11.60 -5.18
N LYS A 327 -8.85 10.91 -5.80
CA LYS A 327 -9.05 10.12 -7.04
C LYS A 327 -9.54 8.68 -6.80
N GLY A 328 -9.81 8.32 -5.55
CA GLY A 328 -10.20 6.98 -5.11
C GLY A 328 -10.73 7.03 -3.69
N LEU A 329 -10.78 5.87 -3.03
CA LEU A 329 -11.20 5.70 -1.65
C LEU A 329 -9.97 5.53 -0.73
N PHE A 330 -10.14 5.91 0.54
CA PHE A 330 -9.28 5.40 1.62
C PHE A 330 -10.14 4.57 2.58
N ILE A 331 -9.74 3.31 2.78
CA ILE A 331 -10.45 2.33 3.61
C ILE A 331 -9.60 2.06 4.85
N SER A 332 -10.03 2.60 5.99
CA SER A 332 -9.40 2.38 7.29
C SER A 332 -9.58 0.92 7.72
N ALA A 333 -8.48 0.21 7.92
CA ALA A 333 -8.45 -1.23 8.19
C ALA A 333 -7.19 -1.60 9.00
N ASN A 334 -7.23 -2.75 9.69
CA ASN A 334 -6.14 -3.20 10.55
C ASN A 334 -4.86 -3.49 9.74
N GLU A 335 -3.69 -3.16 10.31
CA GLU A 335 -2.38 -3.53 9.76
C GLU A 335 -2.31 -5.05 9.55
N GLY A 336 -1.78 -5.47 8.40
CA GLY A 336 -1.67 -6.87 8.02
C GLY A 336 -2.96 -7.53 7.51
N ALA A 337 -4.11 -6.84 7.49
CA ALA A 337 -5.32 -7.37 6.85
C ALA A 337 -5.08 -7.65 5.35
N GLU A 338 -5.58 -8.79 4.85
CA GLU A 338 -5.43 -9.17 3.45
C GLU A 338 -6.16 -8.20 2.51
N VAL A 339 -5.43 -7.64 1.55
CA VAL A 339 -5.99 -6.89 0.43
C VAL A 339 -6.27 -7.86 -0.70
N LYS A 340 -7.53 -7.92 -1.12
CA LYS A 340 -8.06 -8.86 -2.12
C LYS A 340 -8.14 -8.21 -3.50
N SER A 341 -7.81 -8.96 -4.56
CA SER A 341 -8.16 -8.50 -5.90
C SER A 341 -9.68 -8.50 -6.09
N VAL A 342 -10.24 -7.44 -6.67
CA VAL A 342 -11.71 -7.27 -6.80
C VAL A 342 -12.30 -8.03 -7.98
N ALA A 343 -11.48 -8.39 -8.96
CA ALA A 343 -11.85 -9.09 -10.18
C ALA A 343 -10.64 -9.88 -10.72
N ASN A 344 -10.86 -10.76 -11.69
CA ASN A 344 -9.76 -11.45 -12.37
C ASN A 344 -8.89 -10.46 -13.17
N GLY A 345 -7.58 -10.69 -13.28
CA GLY A 345 -6.69 -9.80 -14.03
C GLY A 345 -5.22 -10.21 -14.01
N ARG A 346 -4.35 -9.33 -14.51
CA ARG A 346 -2.88 -9.48 -14.45
C ARG A 346 -2.26 -8.32 -13.70
N VAL A 347 -1.27 -8.61 -12.86
CA VAL A 347 -0.48 -7.59 -12.16
C VAL A 347 0.44 -6.88 -13.15
N VAL A 348 0.29 -5.58 -13.29
CA VAL A 348 1.09 -4.74 -14.22
C VAL A 348 2.08 -3.82 -13.50
N PHE A 349 1.93 -3.64 -12.18
CA PHE A 349 2.88 -2.92 -11.32
C PHE A 349 2.84 -3.49 -9.91
N ALA A 350 3.97 -3.61 -9.23
CA ALA A 350 4.10 -4.20 -7.88
C ALA A 350 5.39 -3.71 -7.18
N ASP A 351 5.47 -2.42 -6.88
CA ASP A 351 6.67 -1.76 -6.30
C ASP A 351 6.26 -0.53 -5.44
N TRP A 352 7.22 0.14 -4.82
CA TRP A 352 7.00 1.37 -4.05
C TRP A 352 6.95 2.61 -4.96
N LEU A 353 5.89 3.41 -4.82
CA LEU A 353 5.68 4.67 -5.54
C LEU A 353 5.46 5.84 -4.57
N ARG A 354 6.16 6.97 -4.81
CA ARG A 354 6.10 8.16 -3.94
C ARG A 354 4.66 8.69 -3.85
N GLY A 355 4.15 8.84 -2.63
CA GLY A 355 2.77 9.27 -2.35
C GLY A 355 1.72 8.16 -2.36
N PHE A 356 2.08 6.93 -2.75
CA PHE A 356 1.21 5.74 -2.70
C PHE A 356 1.82 4.57 -1.91
N GLY A 357 3.07 4.71 -1.43
CA GLY A 357 3.78 3.65 -0.71
C GLY A 357 4.00 2.41 -1.57
N ASN A 358 3.99 1.23 -0.96
CA ASN A 358 3.95 -0.04 -1.67
C ASN A 358 2.62 -0.13 -2.44
N LEU A 359 2.68 -0.13 -3.77
CA LEU A 359 1.53 -0.07 -4.68
C LEU A 359 1.51 -1.31 -5.57
N ILE A 360 0.35 -1.95 -5.67
CA ILE A 360 0.07 -2.97 -6.68
C ILE A 360 -1.06 -2.50 -7.60
N ILE A 361 -0.90 -2.75 -8.91
CA ILE A 361 -1.88 -2.42 -9.94
C ILE A 361 -2.23 -3.69 -10.72
N VAL A 362 -3.53 -3.97 -10.85
CA VAL A 362 -4.06 -5.08 -11.63
C VAL A 362 -4.81 -4.54 -12.84
N ASP A 363 -4.42 -4.98 -14.02
CA ASP A 363 -5.15 -4.78 -15.28
C ASP A 363 -6.21 -5.89 -15.43
N HIS A 364 -7.45 -5.47 -15.71
CA HIS A 364 -8.62 -6.34 -15.85
C HIS A 364 -9.09 -6.48 -17.31
N GLY A 365 -8.35 -5.91 -18.28
CA GLY A 365 -8.75 -5.86 -19.68
C GLY A 365 -9.60 -4.63 -20.03
N ASP A 366 -9.82 -4.39 -21.33
CA ASP A 366 -10.58 -3.26 -21.88
C ASP A 366 -10.17 -1.87 -21.35
N GLY A 367 -8.92 -1.75 -20.89
CA GLY A 367 -8.36 -0.55 -20.28
C GLY A 367 -8.83 -0.26 -18.86
N TYR A 368 -9.45 -1.23 -18.17
CA TYR A 368 -9.82 -1.15 -16.76
C TYR A 368 -8.67 -1.59 -15.86
N MET A 369 -8.34 -0.78 -14.86
CA MET A 369 -7.30 -1.08 -13.87
C MET A 369 -7.78 -0.80 -12.45
N SER A 370 -7.35 -1.62 -11.50
CA SER A 370 -7.47 -1.36 -10.07
C SER A 370 -6.10 -1.10 -9.44
N LEU A 371 -6.04 -0.12 -8.55
CA LEU A 371 -4.83 0.33 -7.87
C LEU A 371 -5.03 0.17 -6.36
N TYR A 372 -4.03 -0.40 -5.69
CA TYR A 372 -4.05 -0.71 -4.27
C TYR A 372 -2.76 -0.17 -3.63
N GLY A 373 -2.84 0.94 -2.89
CA GLY A 373 -1.69 1.63 -2.29
C GLY A 373 -1.69 1.62 -0.75
N ASN A 374 -0.62 2.16 -0.17
CA ASN A 374 -0.31 2.27 1.26
C ASN A 374 -0.03 0.92 1.98
N ASN A 375 0.06 -0.18 1.23
CA ASN A 375 0.21 -1.54 1.76
C ASN A 375 1.46 -1.70 2.66
N GLN A 376 1.41 -2.54 3.70
CA GLN A 376 2.62 -2.95 4.43
C GLN A 376 3.51 -3.89 3.59
N ALA A 377 2.93 -4.58 2.59
CA ALA A 377 3.60 -5.54 1.72
C ALA A 377 2.78 -5.84 0.46
N VAL A 378 3.47 -6.13 -0.65
CA VAL A 378 2.86 -6.68 -1.87
C VAL A 378 3.18 -8.18 -1.96
N LEU A 379 2.16 -9.02 -2.19
CA LEU A 379 2.29 -10.48 -2.17
C LEU A 379 2.51 -11.08 -3.57
N LYS A 380 2.08 -10.39 -4.63
CA LYS A 380 2.26 -10.78 -6.04
C LYS A 380 3.43 -10.07 -6.71
N GLN A 381 3.74 -10.42 -7.95
CA GLN A 381 4.80 -9.83 -8.78
C GLN A 381 4.23 -9.37 -10.13
N VAL A 382 4.93 -8.47 -10.83
CA VAL A 382 4.53 -8.05 -12.19
C VAL A 382 4.52 -9.27 -13.11
N GLY A 383 3.43 -9.41 -13.88
CA GLY A 383 3.16 -10.57 -14.73
C GLY A 383 2.25 -11.62 -14.09
N ASP A 384 2.11 -11.67 -12.76
CA ASP A 384 1.23 -12.64 -12.08
C ASP A 384 -0.22 -12.49 -12.56
N THR A 385 -0.88 -13.62 -12.80
CA THR A 385 -2.34 -13.66 -13.02
C THR A 385 -3.03 -13.84 -11.67
N VAL A 386 -4.06 -13.05 -11.41
CA VAL A 386 -4.82 -13.04 -10.15
C VAL A 386 -6.31 -13.25 -10.39
N ARG A 387 -6.98 -13.86 -9.42
CA ARG A 387 -8.43 -14.10 -9.41
C ARG A 387 -9.13 -13.19 -8.41
N ALA A 388 -10.43 -12.97 -8.61
CA ALA A 388 -11.26 -12.29 -7.63
C ALA A 388 -11.20 -13.02 -6.27
N GLY A 389 -10.80 -12.31 -5.21
CA GLY A 389 -10.59 -12.88 -3.88
C GLY A 389 -9.18 -13.44 -3.60
N ASP A 390 -8.26 -13.44 -4.56
CA ASP A 390 -6.83 -13.70 -4.27
C ASP A 390 -6.28 -12.60 -3.34
N ALA A 391 -5.48 -12.99 -2.35
CA ALA A 391 -4.67 -12.04 -1.59
C ALA A 391 -3.54 -11.50 -2.48
N ILE A 392 -3.48 -10.18 -2.66
CA ILE A 392 -2.51 -9.50 -3.54
C ILE A 392 -1.54 -8.59 -2.79
N ALA A 393 -1.96 -8.09 -1.63
CA ALA A 393 -1.16 -7.25 -0.73
C ALA A 393 -1.70 -7.38 0.72
N SER A 394 -1.12 -6.66 1.67
CA SER A 394 -1.68 -6.50 3.02
C SER A 394 -1.65 -5.05 3.48
N VAL A 395 -2.67 -4.62 4.23
CA VAL A 395 -2.88 -3.25 4.68
C VAL A 395 -1.74 -2.75 5.59
N GLY A 396 -1.42 -1.46 5.49
CA GLY A 396 -0.50 -0.78 6.39
C GLY A 396 -0.57 0.73 6.21
N ASN A 397 0.56 1.41 6.45
CA ASN A 397 0.73 2.85 6.31
C ASN A 397 2.02 3.21 5.55
N SER A 398 2.35 2.48 4.47
CA SER A 398 3.50 2.87 3.63
C SER A 398 3.25 4.17 2.87
N GLY A 399 4.31 4.81 2.38
CA GLY A 399 4.25 6.10 1.69
C GLY A 399 4.14 7.32 2.61
N GLY A 400 4.32 7.13 3.93
CA GLY A 400 4.30 8.22 4.91
C GLY A 400 2.91 8.60 5.46
N ASN A 401 1.92 7.71 5.38
CA ASN A 401 0.60 7.93 5.95
C ASN A 401 0.63 7.74 7.49
N GLU A 402 -0.14 8.53 8.24
CA GLU A 402 -0.20 8.42 9.72
C GLU A 402 -1.06 7.24 10.17
N SER A 403 -2.20 7.00 9.50
CA SER A 403 -3.14 5.92 9.81
C SER A 403 -2.97 4.71 8.89
N ASN A 404 -3.29 3.53 9.43
CA ASN A 404 -3.31 2.27 8.69
C ASN A 404 -4.59 2.18 7.84
N GLY A 405 -4.44 1.86 6.55
CA GLY A 405 -5.56 1.72 5.63
C GLY A 405 -5.13 1.51 4.19
N LEU A 406 -6.08 1.12 3.35
CA LEU A 406 -5.87 0.87 1.94
C LEU A 406 -6.28 2.09 1.11
N TYR A 407 -5.37 2.58 0.27
CA TYR A 407 -5.75 3.44 -0.85
C TYR A 407 -6.28 2.56 -2.00
N TYR A 408 -7.49 2.82 -2.48
CA TYR A 408 -8.13 2.04 -3.55
C TYR A 408 -8.70 2.95 -4.64
N GLU A 409 -8.19 2.81 -5.86
CA GLU A 409 -8.59 3.60 -7.04
C GLU A 409 -8.94 2.67 -8.20
N LEU A 410 -10.01 2.98 -8.94
CA LEU A 410 -10.33 2.34 -10.22
C LEU A 410 -10.10 3.33 -11.36
N ARG A 411 -9.51 2.85 -12.45
CA ARG A 411 -9.28 3.63 -13.68
C ARG A 411 -9.88 2.92 -14.89
N ARG A 412 -10.30 3.71 -15.87
CA ARG A 412 -10.58 3.29 -17.24
C ARG A 412 -9.83 4.20 -18.20
N GLN A 413 -9.03 3.64 -19.11
CA GLN A 413 -8.23 4.43 -20.07
C GLN A 413 -7.39 5.51 -19.37
N SER A 414 -6.69 5.11 -18.28
CA SER A 414 -5.89 5.96 -17.38
C SER A 414 -6.64 7.09 -16.64
N ARG A 415 -7.97 7.24 -16.80
CA ARG A 415 -8.79 8.20 -16.05
C ARG A 415 -9.43 7.53 -14.83
N PRO A 416 -9.37 8.13 -13.63
CA PRO A 416 -10.03 7.57 -12.46
C PRO A 416 -11.54 7.76 -12.50
N PHE A 417 -12.27 6.85 -11.87
CA PHE A 417 -13.71 6.95 -11.63
C PHE A 417 -14.06 6.46 -10.23
N ASP A 418 -15.22 6.87 -9.70
CA ASP A 418 -15.64 6.50 -8.35
C ASP A 418 -15.80 4.97 -8.18
N PRO A 419 -15.03 4.33 -7.27
CA PRO A 419 -15.16 2.90 -7.01
C PRO A 419 -16.43 2.50 -6.28
N LEU A 420 -17.12 3.43 -5.58
CA LEU A 420 -18.39 3.11 -4.93
C LEU A 420 -19.51 2.89 -5.96
N SER A 421 -19.55 3.66 -7.05
CA SER A 421 -20.46 3.45 -8.18
C SER A 421 -20.30 2.10 -8.91
N TRP A 422 -19.29 1.30 -8.53
CA TRP A 422 -19.07 -0.08 -9.00
C TRP A 422 -19.17 -1.13 -7.89
N SER A 423 -19.14 -0.74 -6.62
CA SER A 423 -19.10 -1.65 -5.48
C SER A 423 -20.46 -1.77 -4.80
N ASN A 424 -20.88 -2.98 -4.48
CA ASN A 424 -21.96 -3.23 -3.54
C ASN A 424 -21.35 -3.31 -2.13
N VAL A 425 -21.88 -2.53 -1.20
CA VAL A 425 -21.41 -2.46 0.20
C VAL A 425 -22.61 -2.63 1.13
N ASN A 426 -23.01 -3.91 1.24
CA ASN A 426 -23.99 -4.48 2.17
C ASN A 426 -23.39 -5.78 2.73
#